data_AF-A0A060YW21-F1
#
_entry.id   AF-A0A060YW21-F1
#
_cell.length_a   1.000
_cell.length_b   1.000
_cell.length_c   1.000
_cell.angle_alpha   90.00
_cell.angle_beta   90.00
_cell.angle_gamma   90.00
#
_symmetry.space_group_name_H-M   'P 1'
#
loop_
_entity.id
_entity.type
_entity.pdbx_description
1 polymer ?
#
loop_
_entity_poly.entity_id
_entity_poly.type
_entity_poly.pdbx_seq_one_letter_code
_entity_poly.pdbx_strand_id
1 'polypeptide(L)'
;MAKVDTSSSRPYHIVIFGASGFTGQFVVEEVARTVSEGPNGTLKWAVAGRSRQKLDKVLEQAAGTLGKPELRTAVEVIVADVGEPDSLAAMCKQAVIVLNCVGPVSTNCRDATHTHILNTVDTHTV
;
A
#
# COMPACT_ATOMS: atom_id res chain seq x y z
N MET A 1 3.70 9.05 20.80
CA MET A 1 3.63 8.47 19.45
C MET A 1 2.62 7.33 19.51
N ALA A 2 1.53 7.38 18.74
CA ALA A 2 0.50 6.34 18.80
C ALA A 2 1.09 5.03 18.27
N LYS A 3 1.03 3.96 19.07
CA LYS A 3 1.45 2.62 18.67
C LYS A 3 0.28 2.01 17.88
N VAL A 4 0.47 1.80 16.59
CA VAL A 4 -0.52 1.09 15.78
C VAL A 4 -0.15 -0.39 15.84
N ASP A 5 -0.88 -1.16 16.63
CA ASP A 5 -0.69 -2.61 16.71
C ASP A 5 -1.47 -3.31 15.57
N THR A 6 -0.86 -4.32 14.95
CA THR A 6 -1.52 -5.21 13.98
C THR A 6 -2.18 -6.39 14.69
N SER A 7 -3.28 -6.90 14.14
CA SER A 7 -4.00 -8.08 14.66
C SER A 7 -3.96 -9.22 13.64
N SER A 8 -4.35 -10.44 14.02
CA SER A 8 -4.47 -11.56 13.08
C SER A 8 -5.42 -11.28 11.92
N SER A 9 -6.42 -10.42 12.12
CA SER A 9 -7.33 -9.98 11.05
C SER A 9 -6.76 -8.85 10.19
N ARG A 10 -5.81 -8.07 10.71
CA ARG A 10 -5.15 -6.92 10.03
C ARG A 10 -3.62 -7.08 10.11
N PRO A 11 -3.03 -7.96 9.27
CA PRO A 11 -1.59 -8.21 9.29
C PRO A 11 -0.75 -7.00 8.83
N TYR A 12 -1.34 -6.04 8.11
CA TYR A 12 -0.65 -4.87 7.58
C TYR A 12 -1.05 -3.60 8.31
N HIS A 13 -0.04 -2.82 8.70
CA HIS A 13 -0.28 -1.45 9.18
C HIS A 13 -0.69 -0.57 8.00
N ILE A 14 -0.02 -0.73 6.86
CA ILE A 14 -0.21 0.09 5.66
C ILE A 14 -0.38 -0.79 4.43
N VAL A 15 -1.39 -0.51 3.62
CA VAL A 15 -1.51 -1.03 2.25
C VAL A 15 -1.54 0.12 1.27
N ILE A 16 -0.64 0.12 0.30
CA ILE A 16 -0.59 1.13 -0.77
C ILE A 16 -1.44 0.63 -1.94
N PHE A 17 -2.65 1.14 -2.07
CA PHE A 17 -3.56 0.79 -3.16
C PHE A 17 -3.34 1.68 -4.37
N GLY A 18 -3.20 1.09 -5.56
CA GLY A 18 -2.81 1.83 -6.76
C GLY A 18 -1.29 2.01 -6.87
N ALA A 19 -0.51 1.12 -6.24
CA ALA A 19 0.95 1.20 -6.18
C ALA A 19 1.64 1.18 -7.56
N SER A 20 1.02 0.60 -8.60
CA SER A 20 1.55 0.66 -9.97
C SER A 20 1.23 1.94 -10.73
N GLY A 21 0.43 2.84 -10.16
CA GLY A 21 0.09 4.14 -10.75
C GLY A 21 1.26 5.11 -10.76
N PHE A 22 1.07 6.27 -11.37
CA PHE A 22 2.10 7.31 -11.45
C PHE A 22 2.56 7.75 -10.05
N THR A 23 1.63 8.22 -9.23
CA THR A 23 1.88 8.62 -7.83
C THR A 23 2.25 7.43 -6.94
N GLY A 24 1.60 6.28 -7.17
CA GLY A 24 1.80 5.07 -6.37
C GLY A 24 3.24 4.57 -6.35
N GLN A 25 3.98 4.70 -7.45
CA GLN A 25 5.38 4.27 -7.54
C GLN A 25 6.28 5.06 -6.58
N PHE A 26 6.14 6.39 -6.54
CA PHE A 26 6.89 7.24 -5.61
C PHE A 26 6.49 6.99 -4.16
N VAL A 27 5.21 6.75 -3.89
CA VAL A 27 4.73 6.40 -2.53
C VAL A 27 5.34 5.08 -2.06
N VAL A 28 5.47 4.08 -2.94
CA VAL A 28 6.15 2.81 -2.60
C VAL A 28 7.60 3.05 -2.23
N GLU A 29 8.33 3.83 -3.01
CA GLU A 29 9.74 4.17 -2.71
C GLU A 29 9.88 4.93 -1.38
N GLU A 30 8.99 5.91 -1.15
CA GLU A 30 8.99 6.71 0.07
C GLU A 30 8.72 5.84 1.31
N VAL A 31 7.67 5.01 1.27
CA VAL A 31 7.33 4.11 2.37
C VAL A 31 8.47 3.12 2.60
N ALA A 32 9.03 2.52 1.54
CA ALA A 32 10.16 1.61 1.68
C ALA A 32 11.39 2.26 2.34
N ARG A 33 11.65 3.53 2.02
CA ARG A 33 12.73 4.32 2.64
C ARG A 33 12.44 4.58 4.12
N THR A 34 11.27 5.15 4.44
CA THR A 34 10.89 5.52 5.80
C THR A 34 10.80 4.31 6.74
N VAL A 35 10.25 3.18 6.29
CA VAL A 35 10.14 1.96 7.12
C VAL A 35 11.50 1.43 7.54
N SER A 36 12.52 1.63 6.70
CA SER A 36 13.87 1.19 7.00
C SER A 36 14.65 2.14 7.92
N GLU A 37 14.30 3.43 7.91
CA GLU A 37 14.98 4.47 8.68
C GLU A 37 14.28 4.76 10.02
N GLY A 38 13.02 4.34 10.17
CA GLY A 38 12.20 4.60 11.34
C GLY A 38 12.64 3.87 12.61
N PRO A 39 12.41 4.44 13.80
CA PRO A 39 12.69 3.78 15.06
C PRO A 39 11.77 2.55 15.20
N ASN A 40 12.38 1.36 15.18
CA ASN A 40 11.84 0.02 15.43
C ASN A 40 11.54 -0.90 14.24
N GLY A 41 11.73 -0.53 12.96
CA GLY A 41 11.75 -1.51 11.85
C GLY A 41 10.57 -2.50 11.74
N THR A 42 9.45 -2.26 12.43
CA THR A 42 8.35 -3.22 12.61
C THR A 42 7.11 -2.89 11.79
N LEU A 43 7.18 -1.88 10.92
CA LEU A 43 6.03 -1.49 10.11
C LEU A 43 5.85 -2.51 8.97
N LYS A 44 4.91 -3.44 9.17
CA LYS A 44 4.42 -4.34 8.11
C LYS A 44 3.55 -3.58 7.12
N TRP A 45 3.89 -3.67 5.84
CA TRP A 45 3.16 -3.04 4.75
C TRP A 45 3.06 -3.95 3.53
N ALA A 46 2.13 -3.63 2.64
CA ALA A 46 1.92 -4.34 1.39
C ALA A 46 1.55 -3.37 0.27
N VAL A 47 1.69 -3.82 -0.98
CA VAL A 47 1.26 -3.09 -2.17
C VAL A 47 0.03 -3.75 -2.78
N ALA A 48 -0.89 -2.94 -3.30
CA ALA A 48 -2.12 -3.42 -3.88
C ALA A 48 -2.47 -2.77 -5.22
N GLY A 49 -3.11 -3.53 -6.09
CA GLY A 49 -3.55 -3.08 -7.39
C GLY A 49 -4.00 -4.22 -8.31
N ARG A 50 -4.39 -3.88 -9.54
CA ARG A 50 -5.04 -4.81 -10.47
C ARG A 50 -4.08 -5.81 -11.13
N SER A 51 -2.83 -5.43 -11.31
CA SER A 51 -1.85 -6.22 -12.07
C SER A 51 -0.66 -6.59 -11.20
N ARG A 52 -0.61 -7.84 -10.75
CA ARG A 52 0.50 -8.40 -9.97
C ARG A 52 1.84 -8.15 -10.65
N GLN A 53 1.93 -8.42 -11.94
CA GLN A 53 3.15 -8.21 -12.73
C GLN A 53 3.64 -6.76 -12.71
N LYS A 54 2.74 -5.77 -12.73
CA LYS A 54 3.13 -4.36 -12.61
C LYS A 54 3.60 -4.03 -11.19
N LEU A 55 2.93 -4.56 -10.17
CA LEU A 55 3.33 -4.38 -8.77
C LEU A 55 4.72 -4.96 -8.49
N ASP A 56 5.00 -6.16 -9.01
CA ASP A 56 6.32 -6.80 -8.88
C ASP A 56 7.42 -5.93 -9.51
N LYS A 57 7.15 -5.33 -10.68
CA LYS A 57 8.08 -4.39 -11.33
C LYS A 57 8.35 -3.15 -10.49
N VAL A 58 7.31 -2.58 -9.86
CA VAL A 58 7.49 -1.42 -8.97
C VAL A 58 8.35 -1.78 -7.76
N LEU A 59 8.12 -2.96 -7.16
CA LEU A 59 8.97 -3.43 -6.06
C LEU A 59 10.41 -3.69 -6.52
N GLU A 60 10.62 -4.23 -7.72
CA GLU A 60 11.94 -4.42 -8.30
C GLU A 60 12.66 -3.09 -8.56
N GLN A 61 11.96 -2.09 -9.08
CA GLN A 61 12.49 -0.75 -9.29
C GLN A 61 12.86 -0.09 -7.97
N ALA A 62 11.95 -0.08 -6.99
CA ALA A 62 12.20 0.48 -5.67
C ALA A 62 13.37 -0.23 -4.95
N ALA A 63 13.47 -1.55 -5.06
CA ALA A 63 14.59 -2.34 -4.55
C ALA A 63 15.93 -1.92 -5.19
N GLY A 64 15.95 -1.69 -6.51
CA GLY A 64 17.12 -1.20 -7.22
C GLY A 64 17.51 0.23 -6.79
N THR A 65 16.55 1.15 -6.77
CA THR A 65 16.76 2.55 -6.39
C THR A 65 17.28 2.70 -4.97
N LEU A 66 16.76 1.91 -4.02
CA LEU A 66 17.11 1.98 -2.61
C LEU A 66 18.27 1.06 -2.20
N GLY A 67 18.75 0.20 -3.10
CA GLY A 67 19.76 -0.82 -2.79
C GLY A 67 19.27 -1.89 -1.80
N LYS A 68 17.97 -2.22 -1.83
CA LYS A 68 17.27 -3.10 -0.88
C LYS A 68 16.59 -4.27 -1.57
N PRO A 69 17.33 -5.32 -1.96
CA PRO A 69 16.77 -6.47 -2.68
C PRO A 69 15.69 -7.22 -1.87
N GLU A 70 15.75 -7.15 -0.54
CA GLU A 70 14.79 -7.79 0.38
C GLU A 70 13.36 -7.29 0.23
N LEU A 71 13.14 -6.08 -0.33
CA LEU A 71 11.81 -5.54 -0.61
C LEU A 71 10.98 -6.47 -1.49
N ARG A 72 11.64 -7.21 -2.40
CA ARG A 72 10.97 -8.16 -3.31
C ARG A 72 10.36 -9.37 -2.59
N THR A 73 10.89 -9.70 -1.41
CA THR A 73 10.45 -10.86 -0.61
C THR A 73 9.71 -10.46 0.66
N ALA A 74 9.99 -9.28 1.20
CA ALA A 74 9.42 -8.80 2.46
C ALA A 74 8.06 -8.11 2.27
N VAL A 75 7.79 -7.56 1.08
CA VAL A 75 6.56 -6.82 0.79
C VAL A 75 5.58 -7.74 0.07
N GLU A 76 4.39 -7.93 0.65
CA GLU A 76 3.35 -8.73 0.02
C GLU A 76 2.63 -7.94 -1.09
N VAL A 77 2.20 -8.66 -2.12
CA VAL A 77 1.46 -8.12 -3.26
C VAL A 77 0.02 -8.61 -3.21
N ILE A 78 -0.91 -7.68 -3.02
CA ILE A 78 -2.35 -7.94 -2.94
C ILE A 78 -3.00 -7.53 -4.27
N VAL A 79 -3.72 -8.47 -4.91
CA VAL A 79 -4.50 -8.14 -6.11
C VAL A 79 -5.86 -7.62 -5.68
N ALA A 80 -6.17 -6.38 -6.07
CA ALA A 80 -7.45 -5.74 -5.78
C ALA A 80 -7.86 -4.83 -6.95
N ASP A 81 -9.16 -4.87 -7.29
CA ASP A 81 -9.76 -4.09 -8.36
C ASP A 81 -10.97 -3.30 -7.85
N VAL A 82 -11.06 -2.03 -8.24
CA VAL A 82 -12.22 -1.18 -7.94
C VAL A 82 -13.51 -1.67 -8.60
N GLY A 83 -13.41 -2.42 -9.69
CA GLY A 83 -14.54 -3.08 -10.34
C GLY A 83 -15.07 -4.30 -9.57
N GLU A 84 -14.31 -4.83 -8.62
CA GLU A 84 -14.61 -6.06 -7.88
C GLU A 84 -14.71 -5.76 -6.36
N PRO A 85 -15.90 -5.42 -5.85
CA PRO A 85 -16.09 -4.98 -4.46
C PRO A 85 -15.56 -5.96 -3.41
N ASP A 86 -15.69 -7.27 -3.66
CA ASP A 86 -15.20 -8.30 -2.74
C ASP A 86 -13.67 -8.29 -2.61
N SER A 87 -12.96 -7.99 -3.70
CA SER A 87 -11.49 -7.86 -3.69
C SER A 87 -11.04 -6.66 -2.87
N LEU A 88 -11.74 -5.52 -2.99
CA LEU A 88 -11.48 -4.32 -2.18
C LEU A 88 -11.76 -4.57 -0.70
N ALA A 89 -12.90 -5.21 -0.39
CA ALA A 89 -13.25 -5.54 0.99
C ALA A 89 -12.22 -6.48 1.62
N ALA A 90 -11.75 -7.49 0.89
CA ALA A 90 -10.71 -8.41 1.35
C ALA A 90 -9.38 -7.70 1.61
N MET A 91 -8.95 -6.80 0.72
CA MET A 91 -7.76 -5.98 0.93
C MET A 91 -7.92 -5.05 2.15
N CYS A 92 -9.03 -4.32 2.24
CA CYS A 92 -9.27 -3.36 3.30
C CYS A 92 -9.39 -4.00 4.68
N LYS A 93 -9.87 -5.25 4.77
CA LYS A 93 -9.87 -6.03 6.03
C LYS A 93 -8.48 -6.36 6.54
N GLN A 94 -7.48 -6.48 5.67
CA GLN A 94 -6.12 -6.87 6.05
C GLN A 94 -5.24 -5.68 6.49
N ALA A 95 -5.71 -4.44 6.30
CA ALA A 95 -4.95 -3.22 6.54
C ALA A 95 -5.52 -2.41 7.70
N VAL A 96 -4.68 -1.76 8.50
CA VAL A 96 -5.13 -0.70 9.40
C VAL A 96 -5.34 0.61 8.63
N ILE A 97 -4.40 0.94 7.76
CA ILE A 97 -4.41 2.14 6.89
C ILE A 97 -4.30 1.70 5.43
N VAL A 98 -5.14 2.27 4.57
CA VAL A 98 -5.02 2.15 3.12
C VAL A 98 -4.63 3.50 2.56
N LEU A 99 -3.44 3.58 1.96
CA LEU A 99 -3.00 4.71 1.17
C LEU A 99 -3.56 4.54 -0.24
N ASN A 100 -4.60 5.30 -0.57
CA ASN A 100 -5.23 5.24 -1.87
C ASN A 100 -4.53 6.20 -2.83
N CYS A 101 -3.84 5.61 -3.81
CA CYS A 101 -3.17 6.26 -4.93
C CYS A 101 -3.86 5.96 -6.27
N VAL A 102 -5.11 5.47 -6.24
CA VAL A 102 -5.94 5.36 -7.44
C VAL A 102 -6.57 6.73 -7.74
N GLY A 103 -6.57 7.10 -9.02
CA GLY A 103 -7.14 8.36 -9.53
C GLY A 103 -8.61 8.60 -9.12
N PRO A 104 -9.17 9.78 -9.43
CA PRO A 104 -10.29 10.37 -8.69
C PRO A 104 -11.49 9.41 -8.56
N VAL A 105 -11.78 9.09 -7.31
CA VAL A 105 -12.99 8.45 -6.74
C VAL A 105 -13.46 7.13 -7.35
N SER A 106 -13.28 6.02 -6.62
CA SER A 106 -14.15 4.80 -6.59
C SER A 106 -13.61 3.73 -5.62
N THR A 107 -13.22 4.08 -4.38
CA THR A 107 -12.84 3.06 -3.38
C THR A 107 -13.90 2.93 -2.31
N ASN A 108 -14.86 2.04 -2.53
CA ASN A 108 -15.92 1.75 -1.55
C ASN A 108 -15.43 0.74 -0.49
N CYS A 109 -14.46 1.13 0.33
CA CYS A 109 -14.01 0.30 1.48
C CYS A 109 -14.82 0.55 2.76
N ARG A 110 -16.06 1.06 2.63
CA ARG A 110 -16.90 1.50 3.77
C ARG A 110 -17.27 0.38 4.75
N ASP A 111 -17.24 -0.88 4.31
CA ASP A 111 -17.55 -2.04 5.15
C ASP A 111 -16.39 -2.53 6.03
N ALA A 112 -15.19 -1.97 5.88
CA ALA A 112 -14.08 -2.26 6.78
C ALA A 112 -14.13 -1.31 7.97
N THR A 113 -14.92 -1.65 9.00
CA THR A 113 -15.34 -0.82 10.15
C THR A 113 -14.22 -0.12 10.96
N HIS A 114 -12.94 -0.40 10.66
CA HIS A 114 -11.77 0.19 11.32
C HIS A 114 -10.59 0.50 10.37
N THR A 115 -10.81 0.55 9.05
CA THR A 115 -9.75 0.91 8.09
C THR A 115 -9.77 2.40 7.80
N HIS A 116 -8.66 3.08 8.03
CA HIS A 116 -8.51 4.49 7.64
C HIS A 116 -8.01 4.59 6.20
N ILE A 117 -8.77 5.25 5.34
CA ILE A 117 -8.37 5.52 3.95
C ILE A 117 -7.76 6.92 3.90
N LEU A 118 -6.49 7.00 3.54
CA LEU A 118 -5.82 8.27 3.24
C LEU A 118 -5.72 8.38 1.72
N ASN A 119 -6.39 9.38 1.15
CA ASN A 119 -6.26 9.69 -0.27
C ASN A 119 -5.01 10.55 -0.46
N THR A 120 -4.06 10.08 -1.27
CA THR A 120 -3.01 10.97 -1.76
C THR A 120 -3.66 11.86 -2.80
N VAL A 121 -3.96 13.12 -2.45
CA VAL A 121 -4.39 14.10 -3.44
C VAL A 121 -3.31 14.20 -4.51
N ASP A 122 -3.69 13.93 -5.75
CA ASP A 122 -2.83 14.12 -6.92
C ASP A 122 -2.50 15.62 -7.00
N THR A 123 -1.34 16.03 -6.50
CA THR A 123 -0.84 17.39 -6.71
C THR A 123 -0.32 17.52 -8.14
N HIS A 124 -1.23 17.47 -9.11
CA HIS A 124 -1.05 18.09 -10.41
C HIS A 124 -1.86 19.39 -10.43
N THR A 125 -1.31 20.40 -9.79
CA THR A 125 -1.53 21.80 -10.17
C THR A 125 -0.17 22.37 -10.55
N VAL A 126 0.16 22.23 -11.83
CA VAL A 126 0.99 23.14 -12.64
C VAL A 126 0.55 23.01 -14.08
#